data_AF-A0ABD1K6C3-F1
#
_entry.id   AF-A0ABD1K6C3-F1
#
_cell.length_a   1.000
_cell.length_b   1.000
_cell.length_c   1.000
_cell.angle_alpha   90.00
_cell.angle_beta   90.00
_cell.angle_gamma   90.00
#
_symmetry.space_group_name_H-M   'P 1'
#
loop_
_entity.id
_entity.type
_entity.pdbx_description
1 polymer ?
#
loop_
_entity_poly.entity_id
_entity_poly.type
_entity_poly.pdbx_seq_one_letter_code
_entity_poly.pdbx_strand_id
1 'polypeptide(L)'
;MGVVFAATPSEEKSPSCHLGLDELSLYTTPQPKMHYVEPSVGHLEHGVTTARHASQPYLTWAQQTTKSAVQKVQGAYGRLKPKVDSTVQMGKDGYVYLQNPPPEFYPRAGVIGFAGILGLFLARGSRWKKLVYPSGLMAVGASVYYPQQASEIAKATGDAIYDWALQAYVSMEQLVKPAPKPPKDKPEKSPKEETKA
;
A
#
# COMPACT_ATOMS: atom_id res chain seq x y z
N MET A 1 21.37 -23.99 -66.41
CA MET A 1 22.04 -24.92 -67.35
C MET A 1 23.23 -25.51 -66.63
N GLY A 2 23.20 -26.81 -66.31
CA GLY A 2 24.28 -27.50 -65.58
C GLY A 2 24.51 -28.86 -66.22
N VAL A 3 25.77 -29.11 -66.58
CA VAL A 3 26.22 -30.12 -67.55
C VAL A 3 26.32 -31.51 -66.92
N VAL A 4 25.79 -32.52 -67.60
CA VAL A 4 25.84 -33.94 -67.23
C VAL A 4 27.08 -34.57 -67.85
N PHE A 5 27.97 -35.15 -67.05
CA PHE A 5 29.06 -36.00 -67.53
C PHE A 5 28.60 -37.46 -67.52
N ALA A 6 28.54 -38.07 -68.70
CA ALA A 6 28.36 -39.51 -68.87
C ALA A 6 29.74 -40.16 -69.01
N ALA A 7 30.07 -41.09 -68.11
CA ALA A 7 31.16 -42.03 -68.28
C ALA A 7 30.58 -43.37 -68.77
N THR A 8 31.23 -43.93 -69.77
CA THR A 8 30.89 -45.13 -70.56
C THR A 8 30.94 -46.43 -69.76
N PRO A 9 30.12 -47.45 -70.07
CA PRO A 9 30.23 -48.78 -69.49
C PRO A 9 31.14 -49.66 -70.34
N SER A 10 32.10 -50.34 -69.72
CA SER A 10 32.54 -51.65 -70.18
C SER A 10 33.38 -52.30 -69.09
N GLU A 11 32.86 -53.35 -68.47
CA GLU A 11 33.54 -54.65 -68.39
C GLU A 11 32.61 -55.67 -67.71
N GLU A 12 32.26 -56.70 -68.48
CA GLU A 12 31.61 -57.92 -68.01
C GLU A 12 32.60 -58.80 -67.24
N LYS A 13 32.27 -59.18 -65.99
CA LYS A 13 32.55 -60.52 -65.44
C LYS A 13 31.78 -60.74 -64.13
N SER A 14 30.88 -61.71 -64.11
CA SER A 14 30.14 -62.20 -62.93
C SER A 14 30.76 -63.54 -62.45
N PRO A 15 30.32 -64.18 -61.33
CA PRO A 15 29.57 -63.70 -60.16
C PRO A 15 30.18 -64.20 -58.82
N SER A 16 30.18 -63.37 -57.77
CA SER A 16 30.10 -63.86 -56.38
C SER A 16 29.46 -62.78 -55.51
N CYS A 17 28.16 -62.58 -55.74
CA CYS A 17 27.34 -61.61 -55.02
C CYS A 17 26.74 -62.31 -53.80
N HIS A 18 27.44 -62.25 -52.67
CA HIS A 18 26.86 -62.59 -51.37
C HIS A 18 26.04 -61.38 -50.89
N LEU A 19 24.95 -61.07 -51.61
CA LEU A 19 24.02 -59.98 -51.28
C LEU A 19 23.19 -60.41 -50.07
N GLY A 20 23.28 -59.66 -48.98
CA GLY A 20 22.52 -59.93 -47.77
C GLY A 20 21.01 -59.77 -48.02
N LEU A 21 20.21 -60.72 -47.53
CA LEU A 21 18.74 -60.69 -47.58
C LEU A 21 18.12 -59.38 -47.04
N ASP A 22 18.85 -58.66 -46.20
CA ASP A 22 18.46 -57.37 -45.60
C ASP A 22 18.40 -56.22 -46.62
N GLU A 23 19.12 -56.32 -47.77
CA GLU A 23 19.09 -55.32 -48.84
C GLU A 23 17.98 -55.56 -49.88
N LEU A 24 17.33 -56.73 -49.86
CA LEU A 24 16.25 -57.11 -50.80
C LEU A 24 14.84 -57.00 -50.22
N SER A 25 14.70 -56.58 -48.96
CA SER A 25 13.38 -56.42 -48.34
C SER A 25 12.69 -55.16 -48.86
N LEU A 26 11.72 -55.33 -49.77
CA LEU A 26 10.88 -54.27 -50.37
C LEU A 26 10.08 -53.41 -49.37
N TYR A 27 10.05 -53.79 -48.09
CA TYR A 27 9.36 -53.08 -47.01
C TYR A 27 10.31 -52.61 -45.90
N THR A 28 11.61 -52.89 -46.00
CA THR A 28 12.60 -52.34 -45.06
C THR A 28 13.02 -50.96 -45.55
N THR A 29 12.81 -49.93 -44.73
CA THR A 29 13.36 -48.61 -45.01
C THR A 29 14.87 -48.70 -44.76
N PRO A 30 15.74 -48.60 -45.77
CA PRO A 30 17.18 -48.63 -45.55
C PRO A 30 17.52 -47.49 -44.60
N GLN A 31 18.02 -47.80 -43.40
CA GLN A 31 18.47 -46.76 -42.49
C GLN A 31 19.65 -46.07 -43.16
N PRO A 32 19.50 -44.79 -43.61
CA PRO A 32 20.63 -44.10 -44.18
C PRO A 32 21.64 -44.00 -43.04
N LYS A 33 22.82 -44.63 -43.21
CA LYS A 33 23.97 -44.36 -42.35
C LYS A 33 24.38 -42.91 -42.63
N MET A 34 23.63 -41.97 -42.06
CA MET A 34 23.95 -40.57 -41.99
C MET A 34 25.21 -40.50 -41.13
N HIS A 35 26.37 -40.56 -41.78
CA HIS A 35 27.60 -40.19 -41.11
C HIS A 35 27.47 -38.71 -40.81
N TYR A 36 27.18 -38.35 -39.56
CA TYR A 36 27.24 -36.97 -39.12
C TYR A 36 28.70 -36.54 -39.28
N VAL A 37 29.00 -35.90 -40.40
CA VAL A 37 30.26 -35.20 -40.60
C VAL A 37 30.07 -33.88 -39.88
N GLU A 38 30.66 -33.79 -38.68
CA GLU A 38 30.82 -32.52 -38.00
C GLU A 38 31.43 -31.55 -39.02
N PRO A 39 30.71 -30.47 -39.41
CA PRO A 39 31.26 -29.52 -40.38
C PRO A 39 32.59 -29.01 -39.84
N SER A 40 33.61 -28.94 -40.69
CA SER A 40 34.95 -28.50 -40.27
C SER A 40 34.82 -27.12 -39.62
N VAL A 41 35.07 -27.05 -38.31
CA VAL A 41 34.87 -25.88 -37.46
C VAL A 41 35.29 -24.60 -38.18
N GLY A 42 34.30 -23.80 -38.57
CA GLY A 42 34.55 -22.54 -39.23
C GLY A 42 35.16 -21.54 -38.24
N HIS A 43 36.04 -20.65 -38.70
CA HIS A 43 36.61 -19.58 -37.86
C HIS A 43 35.53 -18.79 -37.08
N LEU A 44 34.33 -18.66 -37.64
CA LEU A 44 33.18 -18.01 -37.00
C LEU A 44 32.59 -18.81 -35.83
N GLU A 45 32.57 -20.13 -35.93
CA GLU A 45 32.06 -21.01 -34.86
C GLU A 45 32.97 -20.94 -33.65
N HIS A 46 34.29 -20.90 -33.86
CA HIS A 46 35.26 -20.69 -32.79
C HIS A 46 35.12 -19.33 -32.11
N GLY A 47 34.81 -18.27 -32.87
CA GLY A 47 34.52 -16.95 -32.31
C GLY A 47 33.26 -16.96 -31.43
N VAL A 48 32.17 -17.58 -31.93
CA VAL A 48 30.89 -17.67 -31.19
C VAL A 48 31.03 -18.56 -29.94
N THR A 49 31.75 -19.67 -30.01
CA THR A 49 32.02 -20.51 -28.82
C THR A 49 32.85 -19.77 -27.80
N THR A 50 33.88 -19.02 -28.22
CA THR A 50 34.73 -18.25 -27.30
C THR A 50 33.93 -17.11 -26.64
N ALA A 51 33.13 -16.39 -27.42
CA ALA A 51 32.24 -15.34 -26.90
C ALA A 51 31.17 -15.91 -25.93
N ARG A 52 30.65 -17.10 -26.23
CA ARG A 52 29.71 -17.80 -25.33
C ARG A 52 30.40 -18.23 -24.04
N HIS A 53 31.57 -18.85 -24.09
CA HIS A 53 32.30 -19.24 -22.89
C HIS A 53 32.73 -18.04 -22.05
N ALA A 54 33.10 -16.92 -22.67
CA ALA A 54 33.41 -15.68 -21.96
C ALA A 54 32.18 -15.05 -21.27
N SER A 55 30.98 -15.23 -21.82
CA SER A 55 29.72 -14.67 -21.27
C SER A 55 28.99 -15.61 -20.29
N GLN A 56 29.27 -16.91 -20.32
CA GLN A 56 28.75 -17.90 -19.37
C GLN A 56 28.87 -17.49 -17.89
N PRO A 57 30.04 -17.05 -17.38
CA PRO A 57 30.14 -16.66 -15.96
C PRO A 57 29.23 -15.49 -15.59
N TYR A 58 29.07 -14.51 -16.49
CA TYR A 58 28.17 -13.37 -16.28
C TYR A 58 26.69 -13.77 -16.31
N LEU A 59 26.32 -14.67 -17.22
CA LEU A 59 24.98 -15.24 -17.28
C LEU A 59 24.64 -16.01 -16.01
N THR A 60 25.58 -16.81 -15.49
CA THR A 60 25.36 -17.54 -14.22
C THR A 60 25.20 -16.59 -13.03
N TRP A 61 26.00 -15.52 -12.96
CA TRP A 61 25.87 -14.50 -11.93
C TRP A 61 24.52 -13.77 -12.03
N ALA A 62 24.13 -13.34 -13.23
CA ALA A 62 22.85 -12.67 -13.47
C ALA A 62 21.65 -13.60 -13.15
N GLN A 63 21.74 -14.89 -13.48
CA GLN A 63 20.71 -15.86 -13.13
C GLN A 63 20.65 -16.09 -11.62
N GLN A 64 21.77 -16.10 -10.91
CA GLN A 64 21.80 -16.31 -9.47
C GLN A 64 21.27 -15.08 -8.71
N THR A 65 21.62 -13.87 -9.15
CA THR A 65 21.09 -12.64 -8.57
C THR A 65 19.59 -12.52 -8.78
N THR A 66 19.10 -12.76 -10.00
CA THR A 66 17.66 -12.77 -10.29
C THR A 66 16.90 -13.83 -9.52
N LYS A 67 17.39 -15.08 -9.46
CA LYS A 67 16.78 -16.15 -8.63
C LYS A 67 16.69 -15.76 -7.17
N SER A 68 17.76 -15.22 -6.59
CA SER A 68 17.76 -14.79 -5.18
C SER A 68 16.82 -13.62 -4.91
N ALA A 69 16.69 -12.67 -5.85
CA ALA A 69 15.75 -11.57 -5.76
C ALA A 69 14.29 -12.06 -5.80
N VAL A 70 13.96 -12.94 -6.77
CA VAL A 70 12.63 -13.53 -6.91
C VAL A 70 12.28 -14.36 -5.66
N GLN A 71 13.22 -15.15 -5.14
CA GLN A 71 13.00 -15.97 -3.95
C GLN A 71 12.76 -15.13 -2.68
N LYS A 72 13.45 -13.99 -2.52
CA LYS A 72 13.20 -13.04 -1.43
C LYS A 72 11.80 -12.44 -1.52
N VAL A 73 11.39 -12.01 -2.71
CA VAL A 73 10.05 -11.44 -2.94
C VAL A 73 8.97 -12.50 -2.69
N GLN A 74 9.19 -13.74 -3.16
CA GLN A 74 8.26 -14.84 -2.95
C GLN A 74 8.15 -15.23 -1.48
N GLY A 75 9.26 -15.25 -0.73
CA GLY A 75 9.25 -15.49 0.72
C GLY A 75 8.55 -14.38 1.50
N ALA A 76 8.79 -13.12 1.14
CA ALA A 76 8.10 -11.97 1.73
C ALA A 76 6.60 -12.01 1.44
N TYR A 77 6.22 -12.27 0.19
CA TYR A 77 4.82 -12.38 -0.22
C TYR A 77 4.11 -13.55 0.48
N GLY A 78 4.76 -14.72 0.56
CA GLY A 78 4.23 -15.88 1.29
C GLY A 78 4.04 -15.62 2.79
N ARG A 79 4.87 -14.76 3.40
CA ARG A 79 4.71 -14.35 4.81
C ARG A 79 3.65 -13.28 5.02
N LEU A 80 3.46 -12.38 4.06
CA LEU A 80 2.50 -11.29 4.16
C LEU A 80 1.09 -11.72 3.76
N LYS A 81 0.95 -12.63 2.78
CA LYS A 81 -0.34 -13.16 2.32
C LYS A 81 -1.25 -13.64 3.45
N PRO A 82 -0.84 -14.57 4.33
CA PRO A 82 -1.71 -15.03 5.43
C PRO A 82 -2.01 -13.94 6.45
N LYS A 83 -1.10 -12.96 6.64
CA LYS A 83 -1.36 -11.81 7.53
C LYS A 83 -2.42 -10.89 6.95
N VAL A 84 -2.35 -10.61 5.65
CA VAL A 84 -3.34 -9.77 4.97
C VAL A 84 -4.69 -10.48 4.94
N ASP A 85 -4.71 -11.77 4.59
CA ASP A 85 -5.95 -12.57 4.57
C ASP A 85 -6.58 -12.61 5.98
N SER A 86 -5.77 -12.81 7.03
CA SER A 86 -6.26 -12.78 8.42
C SER A 86 -6.81 -11.41 8.84
N THR A 87 -6.14 -10.31 8.48
CA THR A 87 -6.64 -8.96 8.78
C THR A 87 -7.92 -8.65 8.01
N VAL A 88 -8.01 -9.05 6.74
CA VAL A 88 -9.21 -8.88 5.91
C VAL A 88 -10.36 -9.70 6.48
N GLN A 89 -10.10 -10.92 6.94
CA GLN A 89 -11.10 -11.78 7.57
C GLN A 89 -11.57 -11.19 8.91
N MET A 90 -10.65 -10.74 9.76
CA MET A 90 -10.99 -10.03 11.00
C MET A 90 -11.80 -8.76 10.74
N GLY A 91 -11.49 -8.03 9.67
CA GLY A 91 -12.25 -6.86 9.25
C GLY A 91 -13.66 -7.21 8.75
N LYS A 92 -13.81 -8.30 7.99
CA LYS A 92 -15.12 -8.81 7.57
C LYS A 92 -15.95 -9.28 8.76
N ASP A 93 -15.36 -10.02 9.68
CA ASP A 93 -16.02 -10.50 10.90
C ASP A 93 -16.45 -9.31 11.79
N GLY A 94 -15.60 -8.30 11.92
CA GLY A 94 -15.93 -7.04 12.60
C GLY A 94 -17.03 -6.24 11.88
N TYR A 95 -17.03 -6.23 10.54
CA TYR A 95 -18.07 -5.58 9.75
C TYR A 95 -19.43 -6.25 9.93
N VAL A 96 -19.48 -7.59 9.88
CA VAL A 96 -20.71 -8.37 10.15
C VAL A 96 -21.24 -8.06 11.55
N TYR A 97 -20.35 -7.91 12.54
CA TYR A 97 -20.70 -7.53 13.90
C TYR A 97 -21.22 -6.09 14.02
N LEU A 98 -20.68 -5.16 13.23
CA LEU A 98 -21.14 -3.77 13.13
C LEU A 98 -22.45 -3.63 12.34
N GLN A 99 -22.77 -4.60 11.47
CA GLN A 99 -23.95 -4.56 10.61
C GLN A 99 -25.24 -4.94 11.37
N ASN A 100 -25.14 -5.77 12.41
CA ASN A 100 -26.23 -6.07 13.35
C ASN A 100 -25.77 -5.93 14.81
N PRO A 101 -25.47 -4.71 15.27
CA PRO A 101 -24.90 -4.52 16.59
C PRO A 101 -25.99 -4.72 17.66
N PRO A 102 -25.69 -5.41 18.77
CA PRO A 102 -26.54 -5.34 19.95
C PRO A 102 -26.59 -3.90 20.47
N PRO A 103 -27.72 -3.44 21.02
CA PRO A 103 -27.95 -2.03 21.40
C PRO A 103 -26.93 -1.43 22.38
N GLU A 104 -26.13 -2.27 23.05
CA GLU A 104 -25.10 -1.89 24.03
C GLU A 104 -23.69 -1.69 23.45
N PHE A 105 -23.48 -1.92 22.14
CA PHE A 105 -22.13 -1.95 21.56
C PHE A 105 -21.47 -0.57 21.43
N TYR A 106 -22.16 0.41 20.84
CA TYR A 106 -21.60 1.75 20.62
C TYR A 106 -21.31 2.54 21.89
N PRO A 107 -22.17 2.50 22.95
CA PRO A 107 -21.84 3.15 24.21
C PRO A 107 -20.55 2.58 24.83
N ARG A 108 -20.39 1.26 24.83
CA ARG A 108 -19.20 0.58 25.38
C ARG A 108 -17.96 0.83 24.52
N ALA A 109 -18.06 0.67 23.21
CA ALA A 109 -16.97 0.94 22.28
C ALA A 109 -16.55 2.41 22.30
N GLY A 110 -17.52 3.33 22.44
CA GLY A 110 -17.31 4.75 22.60
C GLY A 110 -16.52 5.08 23.86
N VAL A 111 -16.94 4.56 25.02
CA VAL A 111 -16.21 4.79 26.29
C VAL A 111 -14.81 4.17 26.24
N ILE A 112 -14.65 2.95 25.71
CA ILE A 112 -13.34 2.29 25.58
C ILE A 112 -12.44 3.06 24.60
N GLY A 113 -12.98 3.53 23.48
CA GLY A 113 -12.26 4.34 22.50
C GLY A 113 -11.84 5.69 23.06
N PHE A 114 -12.74 6.40 23.75
CA PHE A 114 -12.44 7.65 24.43
C PHE A 114 -11.38 7.47 25.52
N ALA A 115 -11.50 6.44 26.35
CA ALA A 115 -10.50 6.11 27.37
C ALA A 115 -9.13 5.78 26.75
N GLY A 116 -9.11 5.09 25.60
CA GLY A 116 -7.90 4.81 24.84
C GLY A 116 -7.24 6.06 24.26
N ILE A 117 -8.03 6.97 23.66
CA ILE A 117 -7.53 8.24 23.13
C ILE A 117 -7.01 9.14 24.25
N LEU A 118 -7.77 9.25 25.35
CA LEU A 118 -7.37 10.01 26.53
C LEU A 118 -6.09 9.41 27.14
N GLY A 119 -6.01 8.07 27.23
CA GLY A 119 -4.83 7.33 27.65
C GLY A 119 -3.62 7.57 26.73
N LEU A 120 -3.82 7.58 25.41
CA LEU A 120 -2.77 7.89 24.44
C LEU A 120 -2.31 9.35 24.54
N PHE A 121 -3.22 10.28 24.78
CA PHE A 121 -2.90 11.70 24.99
C PHE A 121 -2.05 11.92 26.25
N LEU A 122 -2.38 11.21 27.33
CA LEU A 122 -1.60 11.20 28.58
C LEU A 122 -0.24 10.47 28.41
N ALA A 123 -0.23 9.35 27.68
CA ALA A 123 0.95 8.52 27.48
C ALA A 123 1.97 9.15 26.51
N ARG A 124 1.50 9.77 25.42
CA ARG A 124 2.34 10.35 24.35
C ARG A 124 3.11 11.61 24.76
N GLY A 125 2.95 12.06 26.00
CA GLY A 125 4.04 12.69 26.74
C GLY A 125 4.62 13.96 26.12
N SER A 126 3.78 14.97 25.91
CA SER A 126 4.27 16.35 25.81
C SER A 126 4.57 16.90 27.21
N ARG A 127 5.53 17.83 27.33
CA ARG A 127 5.96 18.48 28.58
C ARG A 127 4.83 19.12 29.39
N TRP A 128 3.64 19.21 28.81
CA TRP A 128 2.42 19.66 29.45
C TRP A 128 2.03 18.84 30.67
N LYS A 129 2.25 17.51 30.70
CA LYS A 129 1.99 16.72 31.92
C LYS A 129 2.92 17.06 33.09
N LYS A 130 4.13 17.57 32.81
CA LYS A 130 5.06 18.07 33.85
C LYS A 130 4.63 19.43 34.41
N LEU A 131 3.73 20.15 33.75
CA LEU A 131 3.21 21.43 34.23
C LEU A 131 1.84 21.23 34.88
N VAL A 132 0.91 20.59 34.17
CA VAL A 132 -0.48 20.42 34.60
C VAL A 132 -0.60 19.54 35.84
N TYR A 133 0.22 18.49 35.98
CA TYR A 133 0.14 17.60 37.14
C TYR A 133 0.57 18.29 38.45
N PRO A 134 1.77 18.90 38.56
CA PRO A 134 2.16 19.63 39.76
C PRO A 134 1.38 20.93 39.96
N SER A 135 1.02 21.67 38.89
CA SER A 135 0.22 22.89 39.05
C SER A 135 -1.21 22.56 39.50
N GLY A 136 -1.81 21.51 38.95
CA GLY A 136 -3.13 21.03 39.35
C GLY A 136 -3.16 20.53 40.79
N LEU A 137 -2.17 19.72 41.19
CA LEU A 137 -2.04 19.29 42.59
C LEU A 137 -1.80 20.45 43.54
N MET A 138 -0.95 21.42 43.17
CA MET A 138 -0.74 22.64 43.96
C MET A 138 -2.02 23.47 44.07
N ALA A 139 -2.77 23.65 42.98
CA ALA A 139 -4.03 24.39 43.00
C ALA A 139 -5.09 23.70 43.86
N VAL A 140 -5.18 22.36 43.79
CA VAL A 140 -6.08 21.59 44.66
C VAL A 140 -5.65 21.68 46.12
N GLY A 141 -4.35 21.54 46.41
CA GLY A 141 -3.82 21.71 47.76
C GLY A 141 -4.08 23.11 48.34
N ALA A 142 -3.87 24.15 47.53
CA ALA A 142 -4.16 25.53 47.91
C ALA A 142 -5.67 25.78 48.10
N SER A 143 -6.52 25.17 47.27
CA SER A 143 -7.98 25.25 47.38
C SER A 143 -8.50 24.64 48.68
N VAL A 144 -7.97 23.48 49.07
CA VAL A 144 -8.33 22.81 50.34
C VAL A 144 -7.85 23.62 51.54
N TYR A 145 -6.68 24.26 51.45
CA TYR A 145 -6.10 25.05 52.54
C TYR A 145 -6.72 26.45 52.67
N TYR A 146 -7.22 27.04 51.58
CA TYR A 146 -7.88 28.36 51.55
C TYR A 146 -9.22 28.33 50.77
N PRO A 147 -10.27 27.72 51.34
CA PRO A 147 -11.53 27.49 50.63
C PRO A 147 -12.31 28.77 50.28
N GLN A 148 -12.19 29.84 51.08
CA GLN A 148 -12.91 31.09 50.82
C GLN A 148 -12.38 31.80 49.56
N GLN A 149 -11.05 31.94 49.44
CA GLN A 149 -10.40 32.51 48.26
C GLN A 149 -10.64 31.66 47.01
N ALA A 150 -10.63 30.33 47.16
CA ALA A 150 -10.94 29.42 46.06
C ALA A 150 -12.39 29.59 45.57
N SER A 151 -13.35 29.79 46.48
CA SER A 151 -14.77 29.96 46.12
C SER A 151 -15.05 31.27 45.37
N GLU A 152 -14.33 32.34 45.72
CA GLU A 152 -14.46 33.63 45.04
C GLU A 152 -13.87 33.57 43.62
N ILE A 153 -12.67 32.98 43.49
CA ILE A 153 -12.02 32.77 42.19
C ILE A 153 -12.87 31.84 41.31
N ALA A 154 -13.43 30.78 41.89
CA ALA A 154 -14.30 29.85 41.17
C ALA A 154 -15.59 30.52 40.68
N LYS A 155 -16.21 31.38 41.49
CA LYS A 155 -17.39 32.16 41.09
C LYS A 155 -17.05 33.11 39.95
N ALA A 156 -16.02 33.94 40.11
CA ALA A 156 -15.61 34.90 39.07
C ALA A 156 -15.22 34.20 37.75
N THR A 157 -14.54 33.05 37.84
CA THR A 157 -14.19 32.25 36.66
C THR A 157 -15.42 31.58 36.05
N GLY A 158 -16.34 31.10 36.87
CA GLY A 158 -17.61 30.51 36.44
C GLY A 158 -18.47 31.51 35.67
N ASP A 159 -18.60 32.73 36.18
CA ASP A 159 -19.35 33.82 35.54
C ASP A 159 -18.71 34.20 34.19
N ALA A 160 -17.38 34.32 34.13
CA ALA A 160 -16.68 34.63 32.89
C ALA A 160 -16.85 33.52 31.82
N ILE A 161 -16.77 32.25 32.23
CA ILE A 161 -17.01 31.11 31.33
C ILE A 161 -18.47 31.08 30.88
N TYR A 162 -19.41 31.39 31.78
CA TYR A 162 -20.83 31.46 31.47
C TYR A 162 -21.14 32.57 30.45
N ASP A 163 -20.60 33.76 30.65
CA ASP A 163 -20.75 34.88 29.71
C ASP A 163 -20.14 34.57 28.36
N TRP A 164 -18.94 33.96 28.33
CA TRP A 164 -18.31 33.52 27.08
C TRP A 164 -19.14 32.44 26.37
N ALA A 165 -19.66 31.46 27.12
CA ALA A 165 -20.51 30.42 26.58
C ALA A 165 -21.83 30.98 26.04
N LEU A 166 -22.42 31.96 26.72
CA LEU A 166 -23.63 32.66 26.28
C LEU A 166 -23.35 33.46 25.01
N GLN A 167 -22.23 34.18 24.95
CA GLN A 167 -21.81 34.90 23.74
C GLN A 167 -21.54 33.94 22.58
N ALA A 168 -20.89 32.80 22.83
CA ALA A 168 -20.64 31.77 21.83
C ALA A 168 -21.97 31.18 21.32
N TYR A 169 -22.91 30.89 22.23
CA TYR A 169 -24.24 30.39 21.88
C TYR A 169 -25.02 31.41 21.05
N VAL A 170 -25.07 32.67 21.48
CA VAL A 170 -25.74 33.75 20.75
C VAL A 170 -25.11 33.96 19.38
N SER A 171 -23.78 33.90 19.27
CA SER A 171 -23.08 34.00 17.97
C SER A 171 -23.45 32.84 17.06
N MET A 172 -23.51 31.62 17.59
CA MET A 172 -23.95 30.44 16.83
C MET A 172 -25.43 30.52 16.44
N GLU A 173 -26.30 31.01 17.33
CA GLU A 173 -27.71 31.25 17.00
C GLU A 173 -27.87 32.33 15.91
N GLN A 174 -27.05 33.38 15.92
CA GLN A 174 -27.09 34.42 14.88
C GLN A 174 -26.60 33.90 13.53
N LEU A 175 -25.67 32.94 13.51
CA LEU A 175 -25.23 32.26 12.29
C LEU A 175 -26.26 31.22 11.80
N VAL A 176 -27.03 30.61 12.72
CA VAL A 176 -28.02 29.56 12.43
C VAL A 176 -29.41 30.11 12.12
N LYS A 177 -29.81 31.25 12.69
CA LYS A 177 -31.09 31.91 12.36
C LYS A 177 -30.96 32.64 11.00
N PRO A 178 -31.86 32.40 10.03
CA PRO A 178 -31.89 33.17 8.80
C PRO A 178 -32.21 34.64 9.11
N ALA A 179 -31.50 35.57 8.46
CA ALA A 179 -31.64 37.01 8.65
C ALA A 179 -33.12 37.47 8.60
N PRO A 180 -33.59 38.31 9.54
CA PRO A 180 -34.85 39.01 9.36
C PRO A 180 -34.71 39.90 8.11
N LYS A 181 -35.71 39.82 7.23
CA LYS A 181 -35.81 40.58 5.98
C LYS A 181 -35.45 42.07 6.24
N PRO A 182 -34.62 42.71 5.38
CA PRO A 182 -34.23 44.09 5.59
C PRO A 182 -35.47 45.00 5.60
N PRO A 183 -35.54 46.00 6.51
CA PRO A 183 -36.61 46.99 6.47
C PRO A 183 -36.50 47.76 5.15
N LYS A 184 -37.63 47.87 4.46
CA LYS A 184 -37.77 48.70 3.25
C LYS A 184 -37.48 50.16 3.61
N ASP A 185 -36.53 50.75 2.89
CA ASP A 185 -36.25 52.18 2.86
C ASP A 185 -37.53 53.03 2.71
N LYS A 186 -37.55 54.18 3.40
CA LYS A 186 -38.14 55.47 2.96
C LYS A 186 -37.73 56.60 3.94
N PRO A 187 -37.71 57.88 3.49
CA PRO A 187 -36.50 58.68 3.49
C PRO A 187 -36.42 59.77 4.57
N GLU A 188 -35.17 60.16 4.79
CA GLU A 188 -34.62 61.43 5.27
C GLU A 188 -35.56 62.65 5.17
N LYS A 189 -35.73 63.38 6.28
CA LYS A 189 -36.04 64.81 6.26
C LYS A 189 -35.25 65.53 7.36
N SER A 190 -34.55 66.55 6.90
CA SER A 190 -33.48 67.36 7.49
C SER A 190 -33.94 68.26 8.67
N PRO A 191 -33.01 68.97 9.35
CA PRO A 191 -33.10 69.41 10.74
C PRO A 191 -33.88 70.72 10.93
N LYS A 192 -34.45 70.91 12.14
CA LYS A 192 -34.83 72.22 12.65
C LYS A 192 -34.24 72.46 14.03
N GLU A 193 -33.16 73.22 13.99
CA GLU A 193 -32.76 74.23 14.97
C GLU A 193 -33.98 75.02 15.49
N GLU A 194 -34.15 75.11 16.81
CA GLU A 194 -34.74 76.29 17.46
C GLU A 194 -34.41 76.31 18.97
N THR A 195 -33.79 77.43 19.34
CA THR A 195 -33.40 77.92 20.67
C THR A 195 -34.62 78.47 21.44
N LYS A 196 -34.45 78.62 22.77
CA LYS A 196 -35.17 79.51 23.73
C LYS A 196 -36.26 78.79 24.54
N ALA A 197 -36.34 78.89 25.87
CA ALA A 197 -35.93 79.92 26.82
C ALA A 197 -35.49 79.31 28.16
#